data_AF-A0A1A8BKZ3-F1
#
_entry.id   AF-A0A1A8BKZ3-F1
#
_cell.length_a   1.000
_cell.length_b   1.000
_cell.length_c   1.000
_cell.angle_alpha   90.00
_cell.angle_beta   90.00
_cell.angle_gamma   90.00
#
_symmetry.space_group_name_H-M   'P 1'
#
loop_
_entity.id
_entity.type
_entity.pdbx_description
1 polymer ?
#
loop_
_entity_poly.entity_id
_entity_poly.type
_entity_poly.pdbx_seq_one_letter_code
_entity_poly.pdbx_strand_id
1 'polypeptide(L)'
;NFIPGYLYNDSHLELTAESLYSTCKQNRGIYSAMRLDKVFNISSFLNTTVFTKDVVGQLDNVKIDLRGIILLEAEGKQNLRDFSEAGLSEINYADYLEEVNKGVTAVDVLSFAKELESQTDLMPRGALQASLKAHVGTLQQIHRQQIVPMEQAMKYVRARTALNQSMRFLERTASDLPNKVIAVLDAIEAAQYLISQNATFLIHRETRKYTATIIGYFHQYIEWVKTSLALEVAPCKPFSNILDTAEIMTCSFLVDSMNTFWMGLGCSTLFLLPSIILAVKLAKYYRRMDTEDVYDDIETIPMKNVPTYDTMNRFPRASAPPRHIDW
;
A
#
# COMPACT_ATOMS: atom_id res chain seq x y z
N ASN A 1 -6.97 17.98 43.53
CA ASN A 1 -6.12 17.99 42.33
C ASN A 1 -6.12 19.38 41.69
N PHE A 2 -4.97 20.06 41.59
CA PHE A 2 -4.88 21.42 41.04
C PHE A 2 -5.06 21.44 39.51
N ILE A 3 -4.36 20.54 38.81
CA ILE A 3 -4.40 20.43 37.34
C ILE A 3 -5.84 20.29 36.82
N PRO A 4 -6.70 19.43 37.39
CA PRO A 4 -8.04 19.23 36.86
C PRO A 4 -9.03 20.32 37.20
N GLY A 5 -8.93 20.89 38.41
CA GLY A 5 -9.75 22.04 38.81
C GLY A 5 -9.46 23.29 37.96
N TYR A 6 -8.20 23.49 37.56
CA TYR A 6 -7.81 24.64 36.73
C TYR A 6 -8.14 24.44 35.24
N LEU A 7 -7.83 23.25 34.67
CA LEU A 7 -7.95 23.03 33.23
C LEU A 7 -9.35 22.56 32.80
N TYR A 8 -10.04 21.81 33.66
CA TYR A 8 -11.30 21.11 33.33
C TYR A 8 -12.50 21.61 34.15
N ASN A 9 -12.28 22.53 35.10
CA ASN A 9 -13.28 22.93 36.09
C ASN A 9 -13.94 21.74 36.82
N ASP A 10 -13.20 20.63 36.93
CA ASP A 10 -13.63 19.38 37.56
C ASP A 10 -12.53 18.90 38.50
N SER A 11 -12.73 19.17 39.80
CA SER A 11 -11.78 18.77 40.85
C SER A 11 -11.79 17.28 41.16
N HIS A 12 -12.79 16.53 40.71
CA HIS A 12 -12.96 15.09 40.94
C HIS A 12 -12.31 14.23 39.86
N LEU A 13 -11.86 14.83 38.75
CA LEU A 13 -11.16 14.10 37.71
C LEU A 13 -9.84 13.51 38.24
N GLU A 14 -9.65 12.21 37.97
CA GLU A 14 -8.45 11.43 38.30
C GLU A 14 -7.28 11.77 37.37
N LEU A 15 -6.81 13.02 37.46
CA LEU A 15 -5.61 13.50 36.78
C LEU A 15 -4.71 14.17 37.82
N THR A 16 -3.84 13.35 38.43
CA THR A 16 -2.81 13.80 39.37
C THR A 16 -1.50 14.07 38.63
N ALA A 17 -0.57 14.79 39.27
CA ALA A 17 0.77 14.98 38.72
C ALA A 17 1.50 13.64 38.53
N GLU A 18 1.28 12.69 39.45
CA GLU A 18 1.82 11.33 39.38
C GLU A 18 1.21 10.52 38.22
N SER A 19 -0.11 10.58 38.02
CA SER A 19 -0.75 9.87 36.91
C SER A 19 -0.31 10.43 35.56
N LEU A 20 -0.14 11.75 35.47
CA LEU A 20 0.39 12.41 34.27
C LEU A 20 1.84 12.00 34.02
N TYR A 21 2.71 12.07 35.04
CA TYR A 21 4.11 11.68 34.93
C TYR A 21 4.26 10.21 34.54
N SER A 22 3.57 9.29 35.21
CA SER A 22 3.63 7.85 34.92
C SER A 22 3.15 7.52 33.50
N THR A 23 2.07 8.17 33.04
CA THR A 23 1.56 8.00 31.68
C THR A 23 2.53 8.54 30.63
N CYS A 24 3.17 9.68 30.90
CA CYS A 24 4.20 10.24 30.04
C CYS A 24 5.49 9.41 30.02
N LYS A 25 5.86 8.80 31.16
CA LYS A 25 6.98 7.87 31.23
C LYS A 25 6.79 6.65 30.33
N GLN A 26 5.54 6.22 30.11
CA GLN A 26 5.17 5.15 29.16
C GLN A 26 5.15 5.61 27.69
N ASN A 27 5.55 6.84 27.38
CA ASN A 27 5.56 7.40 26.02
C ASN A 27 4.17 7.41 25.35
N ARG A 28 3.11 7.66 26.14
CA ARG A 28 1.78 7.88 25.57
C ARG A 28 1.65 9.30 25.00
N GLY A 29 0.69 9.48 24.11
CA GLY A 29 0.29 10.78 23.57
C GLY A 29 -0.31 11.66 24.67
N ILE A 30 -0.12 12.98 24.53
CA ILE A 30 -0.63 13.96 25.50
C ILE A 30 -2.16 13.92 25.63
N TYR A 31 -2.87 13.55 24.56
CA TYR A 31 -4.33 13.39 24.56
C TYR A 31 -4.79 12.36 25.61
N SER A 32 -4.11 11.21 25.69
CA SER A 32 -4.36 10.20 26.73
C SER A 32 -3.87 10.66 28.09
N ALA A 33 -2.65 11.21 28.15
CA ALA A 33 -1.99 11.56 29.41
C ALA A 33 -2.71 12.69 30.18
N MET A 34 -3.26 13.67 29.48
CA MET A 34 -4.02 14.77 30.08
C MET A 34 -5.53 14.51 30.17
N ARG A 35 -6.03 13.35 29.73
CA ARG A 35 -7.48 13.06 29.69
C ARG A 35 -8.27 14.08 28.87
N LEU A 36 -7.72 14.48 27.72
CA LEU A 36 -8.35 15.45 26.82
C LEU A 36 -9.67 14.93 26.22
N ASP A 37 -9.95 13.62 26.33
CA ASP A 37 -11.24 13.01 26.03
C ASP A 37 -12.44 13.65 26.76
N LYS A 38 -12.18 14.29 27.91
CA LYS A 38 -13.21 14.98 28.71
C LYS A 38 -13.58 16.37 28.21
N VAL A 39 -12.66 17.04 27.51
CA VAL A 39 -12.92 18.37 26.91
C VAL A 39 -13.29 18.22 25.45
N PHE A 40 -12.58 17.36 24.74
CA PHE A 40 -12.76 17.17 23.32
C PHE A 40 -12.88 15.69 23.00
N ASN A 41 -14.11 15.17 23.03
CA ASN A 41 -14.37 13.78 22.73
C ASN A 41 -14.37 13.53 21.22
N ILE A 42 -13.23 13.11 20.69
CA ILE A 42 -13.06 12.86 19.25
C ILE A 42 -14.00 11.75 18.75
N SER A 43 -14.37 10.80 19.61
CA SER A 43 -15.31 9.73 19.24
C SER A 43 -16.73 10.24 19.00
N SER A 44 -17.14 11.33 19.67
CA SER A 44 -18.46 11.94 19.39
C SER A 44 -18.45 12.75 18.09
N PHE A 45 -17.32 13.39 17.77
CA PHE A 45 -17.16 14.16 16.53
C PHE A 45 -16.95 13.28 15.30
N LEU A 46 -16.37 12.10 15.48
CA LEU A 46 -16.12 11.12 14.42
C LEU A 46 -17.10 9.94 14.53
N ASN A 47 -18.37 10.21 14.83
CA ASN A 47 -19.37 9.15 14.89
C ASN A 47 -19.66 8.61 13.48
N THR A 48 -19.20 7.38 13.20
CA THR A 48 -19.34 6.73 11.90
C THR A 48 -20.78 6.75 11.38
N THR A 49 -21.77 6.57 12.27
CA THR A 49 -23.19 6.53 11.89
C THR A 49 -23.70 7.83 11.30
N VAL A 50 -23.06 8.97 11.59
CA VAL A 50 -23.42 10.27 11.02
C VAL A 50 -22.78 10.45 9.65
N PHE A 51 -21.48 10.15 9.52
CA PHE A 51 -20.74 10.35 8.27
C PHE A 51 -21.08 9.34 7.18
N THR A 52 -21.44 8.11 7.56
CA THR A 52 -21.81 7.09 6.58
C THR A 52 -23.28 7.12 6.22
N LYS A 53 -24.12 7.90 6.92
CA LYS A 53 -25.57 7.95 6.68
C LYS A 53 -25.91 8.33 5.24
N ASP A 54 -25.29 9.36 4.71
CA ASP A 54 -25.55 9.84 3.35
C ASP A 54 -25.02 8.87 2.30
N VAL A 55 -23.85 8.27 2.56
CA VAL A 55 -23.25 7.25 1.69
C VAL A 55 -24.13 6.01 1.61
N VAL A 56 -24.59 5.51 2.76
CA VAL A 56 -25.53 4.38 2.85
C VAL A 56 -26.84 4.74 2.16
N GLY A 57 -27.40 5.92 2.44
CA GLY A 57 -28.64 6.37 1.84
C GLY A 57 -28.56 6.46 0.31
N GLN A 58 -27.45 6.95 -0.25
CA GLN A 58 -27.27 7.01 -1.70
C GLN A 58 -27.07 5.62 -2.33
N LEU A 59 -26.26 4.76 -1.70
CA LEU A 59 -25.95 3.43 -2.24
C LEU A 59 -27.11 2.42 -2.08
N ASP A 60 -27.86 2.47 -0.99
CA ASP A 60 -29.07 1.64 -0.80
C ASP A 60 -30.21 2.04 -1.76
N ASN A 61 -30.22 3.30 -2.21
CA ASN A 61 -31.18 3.79 -3.20
C ASN A 61 -30.86 3.36 -4.64
N VAL A 62 -29.71 2.71 -4.88
CA VAL A 62 -29.36 2.17 -6.21
C VAL A 62 -30.27 0.97 -6.52
N LYS A 63 -31.40 1.25 -7.18
CA LYS A 63 -32.33 0.25 -7.70
C LYS A 63 -32.19 0.18 -9.21
N ILE A 64 -31.46 -0.82 -9.68
CA ILE A 64 -31.27 -1.07 -11.11
C ILE A 64 -32.20 -2.20 -11.54
N ASP A 65 -33.19 -1.86 -12.37
CA ASP A 65 -34.09 -2.84 -12.97
C ASP A 65 -33.64 -3.15 -14.40
N LEU A 66 -33.17 -4.38 -14.62
CA LEU A 66 -32.70 -4.85 -15.93
C LEU A 66 -33.74 -5.72 -16.64
N ARG A 67 -34.94 -5.90 -16.07
CA ARG A 67 -36.01 -6.73 -16.66
C ARG A 67 -36.51 -6.18 -17.98
N GLY A 68 -36.37 -4.88 -18.22
CA GLY A 68 -36.75 -4.24 -19.48
C GLY A 68 -35.74 -4.42 -20.61
N ILE A 69 -34.56 -4.99 -20.36
CA ILE A 69 -33.55 -5.21 -21.40
C ILE A 69 -33.94 -6.46 -22.18
N ILE A 70 -34.10 -6.31 -23.50
CA ILE A 70 -34.36 -7.41 -24.42
C ILE A 70 -33.15 -7.52 -25.36
N LEU A 71 -32.42 -8.63 -25.29
CA LEU A 71 -31.22 -8.86 -26.11
C LEU A 71 -31.56 -9.17 -27.57
N LEU A 72 -32.62 -9.95 -27.78
CA LEU A 72 -33.15 -10.27 -29.10
C LEU A 72 -34.66 -10.40 -29.00
N GLU A 73 -35.36 -9.58 -29.77
CA GLU A 73 -36.82 -9.59 -29.84
C GLU A 73 -37.34 -10.89 -30.46
N ALA A 74 -38.63 -11.18 -30.22
CA ALA A 74 -39.28 -12.36 -30.76
C ALA A 74 -39.18 -12.42 -32.30
N GLU A 75 -39.30 -11.27 -32.97
CA GLU A 75 -39.14 -11.16 -34.42
C GLU A 75 -37.71 -11.56 -34.86
N GLY A 76 -36.68 -11.05 -34.17
CA GLY A 76 -35.30 -11.42 -34.45
C GLY A 76 -35.02 -12.92 -34.22
N LYS A 77 -35.61 -13.51 -33.18
CA LYS A 77 -35.52 -14.96 -32.93
C LYS A 77 -36.18 -15.75 -34.05
N GLN A 78 -37.35 -15.31 -34.52
CA GLN A 78 -38.06 -15.96 -35.62
C GLN A 78 -37.27 -15.85 -36.92
N ASN A 79 -36.74 -14.67 -37.25
CA ASN A 79 -35.90 -14.46 -38.43
C ASN A 79 -34.69 -15.41 -38.47
N LEU A 80 -34.08 -15.69 -37.32
CA LEU A 80 -32.98 -16.66 -37.24
C LEU A 80 -33.46 -18.10 -37.50
N ARG A 81 -34.63 -18.49 -36.96
CA ARG A 81 -35.24 -19.81 -37.24
C ARG A 81 -35.60 -19.94 -38.71
N ASP A 82 -36.26 -18.94 -39.28
CA ASP A 82 -36.63 -18.89 -40.69
C ASP A 82 -35.38 -18.96 -41.58
N PHE A 83 -34.29 -18.28 -41.21
CA PHE A 83 -33.01 -18.38 -41.92
C PHE A 83 -32.41 -19.79 -41.88
N SER A 84 -32.51 -20.51 -40.75
CA SER A 84 -32.08 -21.90 -40.67
C SER A 84 -32.92 -22.86 -41.50
N GLU A 85 -34.18 -22.48 -41.76
CA GLU A 85 -35.17 -23.26 -42.52
C GLU A 85 -35.31 -22.77 -43.97
N ALA A 86 -34.41 -21.91 -44.46
CA ALA A 86 -34.45 -21.34 -45.81
C ALA A 86 -34.19 -22.36 -46.94
N GLY A 87 -34.14 -23.67 -46.66
CA GLY A 87 -33.93 -24.73 -47.64
C GLY A 87 -32.50 -24.82 -48.19
N LEU A 88 -31.53 -24.13 -47.58
CA LEU A 88 -30.15 -24.15 -48.06
C LEU A 88 -29.53 -25.56 -47.99
N SER A 89 -29.90 -26.36 -46.98
CA SER A 89 -29.46 -27.75 -46.83
C SER A 89 -30.13 -28.70 -47.83
N GLU A 90 -31.24 -28.30 -48.45
CA GLU A 90 -32.01 -29.11 -49.40
C GLU A 90 -31.50 -28.99 -50.84
N ILE A 91 -30.55 -28.07 -51.08
CA ILE A 91 -29.91 -27.92 -52.39
C ILE A 91 -29.20 -29.23 -52.76
N ASN A 92 -29.45 -29.75 -53.97
CA ASN A 92 -28.74 -30.92 -54.46
C ASN A 92 -27.31 -30.55 -54.90
N TYR A 93 -26.40 -30.43 -53.93
CA TYR A 93 -25.00 -30.08 -54.17
C TYR A 93 -24.28 -31.05 -55.12
N ALA A 94 -24.70 -32.31 -55.17
CA ALA A 94 -24.10 -33.32 -56.03
C ALA A 94 -24.34 -33.00 -57.52
N ASP A 95 -25.57 -32.65 -57.89
CA ASP A 95 -25.93 -32.32 -59.28
C ASP A 95 -25.16 -31.09 -59.77
N TYR A 96 -25.07 -30.04 -58.95
CA TYR A 96 -24.31 -28.84 -59.29
C TYR A 96 -22.82 -29.14 -59.43
N LEU A 97 -22.26 -29.99 -58.57
CA LEU A 97 -20.85 -30.39 -58.67
C LEU A 97 -20.59 -31.27 -59.89
N GLU A 98 -21.52 -32.12 -60.29
CA GLU A 98 -21.44 -32.89 -61.52
C GLU A 98 -21.44 -31.97 -62.74
N GLU A 99 -22.37 -31.00 -62.78
CA GLU A 99 -22.48 -30.03 -63.87
C GLU A 99 -21.21 -29.18 -64.03
N VAL A 100 -20.65 -28.70 -62.91
CA VAL A 100 -19.38 -27.94 -62.89
C VAL A 100 -18.20 -28.77 -63.40
N ASN A 101 -18.29 -30.10 -63.32
CA ASN A 101 -17.23 -30.99 -63.77
C ASN A 101 -17.32 -31.37 -65.26
N LYS A 102 -18.45 -31.13 -65.92
CA LYS A 102 -18.64 -31.39 -67.36
C LYS A 102 -17.72 -30.52 -68.23
N GLY A 103 -17.43 -31.02 -69.44
CA GLY A 103 -16.68 -30.28 -70.46
C GLY A 103 -17.55 -29.21 -71.12
N VAL A 104 -16.91 -28.27 -71.82
CA VAL A 104 -17.62 -27.19 -72.55
C VAL A 104 -18.52 -27.74 -73.66
N THR A 105 -18.17 -28.90 -74.20
CA THR A 105 -18.94 -29.60 -75.24
C THR A 105 -19.11 -31.07 -74.86
N ALA A 106 -20.23 -31.66 -75.30
CA ALA A 106 -20.53 -33.08 -75.05
C ALA A 106 -19.61 -34.03 -75.83
N VAL A 107 -19.02 -33.55 -76.93
CA VAL A 107 -18.12 -34.30 -77.82
C VAL A 107 -16.93 -33.42 -78.14
N ASP A 108 -15.75 -34.01 -78.27
CA ASP A 108 -14.56 -33.31 -78.76
C ASP A 108 -14.76 -32.88 -80.21
N VAL A 109 -15.16 -31.62 -80.39
CA VAL A 109 -15.53 -31.04 -81.69
C VAL A 109 -14.36 -31.08 -82.68
N LEU A 110 -13.12 -30.99 -82.21
CA LEU A 110 -11.94 -31.06 -83.06
C LEU A 110 -11.73 -32.47 -83.62
N SER A 111 -11.87 -33.49 -82.77
CA SER A 111 -11.76 -34.90 -83.15
C SER A 111 -12.89 -35.30 -84.07
N PHE A 112 -14.12 -34.85 -83.78
CA PHE A 112 -15.26 -35.04 -84.66
C PHE A 112 -15.04 -34.37 -86.04
N ALA A 113 -14.53 -33.14 -86.07
CA ALA A 113 -14.23 -32.45 -87.32
C ALA A 113 -13.15 -33.18 -88.14
N LYS A 114 -12.11 -33.73 -87.50
CA LYS A 114 -11.05 -34.52 -88.16
C LYS A 114 -11.57 -35.84 -88.74
N GLU A 115 -12.43 -36.54 -88.00
CA GLU A 115 -13.06 -37.76 -88.52
C GLU A 115 -14.01 -37.45 -89.68
N LEU A 116 -14.79 -36.37 -89.58
CA LEU A 116 -15.64 -35.93 -90.68
C LEU A 116 -14.82 -35.56 -91.93
N GLU A 117 -13.66 -34.92 -91.74
CA GLU A 117 -12.72 -34.59 -92.81
C GLU A 117 -12.17 -35.85 -93.50
N SER A 118 -11.71 -36.83 -92.72
CA SER A 118 -11.15 -38.09 -93.26
C SER A 118 -12.19 -38.87 -94.07
N GLN A 119 -13.43 -38.95 -93.60
CA GLN A 119 -14.53 -39.60 -94.32
C GLN A 119 -14.91 -38.83 -95.59
N THR A 120 -14.89 -37.50 -95.54
CA THR A 120 -15.21 -36.64 -96.69
C THR A 120 -14.14 -36.71 -97.77
N ASP A 121 -12.86 -36.88 -97.40
CA ASP A 121 -11.76 -37.03 -98.37
C ASP A 121 -11.84 -38.31 -99.20
N LEU A 122 -12.47 -39.36 -98.67
CA LEU A 122 -12.70 -40.63 -99.37
C LEU A 122 -13.90 -40.60 -100.34
N MET A 123 -14.74 -39.55 -100.29
CA MET A 123 -15.92 -39.44 -101.15
C MET A 123 -15.59 -39.03 -102.60
N PRO A 124 -16.40 -39.45 -103.58
CA PRO A 124 -16.31 -38.94 -104.95
C PRO A 124 -16.52 -37.42 -104.99
N ARG A 125 -15.80 -36.75 -105.88
CA ARG A 125 -15.92 -35.30 -106.05
C ARG A 125 -17.34 -34.92 -106.48
N GLY A 126 -17.98 -34.06 -105.68
CA GLY A 126 -19.34 -33.60 -105.92
C GLY A 126 -19.79 -32.53 -104.92
N ALA A 127 -21.01 -32.03 -105.11
CA ALA A 127 -21.58 -30.97 -104.28
C ALA A 127 -21.68 -31.36 -102.79
N LEU A 128 -21.98 -32.63 -102.50
CA LEU A 128 -22.05 -33.16 -101.12
C LEU A 128 -20.68 -33.11 -100.42
N GLN A 129 -19.62 -33.55 -101.11
CA GLN A 129 -18.26 -33.52 -100.57
C GLN A 129 -17.82 -32.07 -100.26
N ALA A 130 -18.06 -31.15 -101.19
CA ALA A 130 -17.72 -29.74 -101.00
C ALA A 130 -18.48 -29.11 -99.81
N SER A 131 -19.78 -29.43 -99.67
CA SER A 131 -20.59 -28.98 -98.54
C SER A 131 -20.08 -29.52 -97.20
N LEU A 132 -19.75 -30.82 -97.12
CA LEU A 132 -19.19 -31.42 -95.91
C LEU A 132 -17.83 -30.82 -95.54
N LYS A 133 -16.95 -30.55 -96.52
CA LYS A 133 -15.71 -29.81 -96.27
C LYS A 133 -15.94 -28.41 -95.73
N ALA A 134 -16.96 -27.69 -96.22
CA ALA A 134 -17.32 -26.39 -95.68
C ALA A 134 -17.76 -26.51 -94.20
N HIS A 135 -18.58 -27.51 -93.85
CA HIS A 135 -18.99 -27.76 -92.46
C HIS A 135 -17.82 -28.14 -91.55
N VAL A 136 -16.86 -28.94 -92.03
CA VAL A 136 -15.61 -29.21 -91.30
C VAL A 136 -14.88 -27.91 -91.01
N GLY A 137 -14.74 -27.02 -92.01
CA GLY A 137 -14.14 -25.70 -91.82
C GLY A 137 -14.87 -24.86 -90.78
N THR A 138 -16.21 -24.87 -90.79
CA THR A 138 -17.03 -24.19 -89.77
C THR A 138 -16.83 -24.79 -88.38
N LEU A 139 -16.79 -26.12 -88.24
CA LEU A 139 -16.55 -26.80 -86.96
C LEU A 139 -15.16 -26.48 -86.39
N GLN A 140 -14.13 -26.47 -87.25
CA GLN A 140 -12.78 -26.07 -86.85
C GLN A 140 -12.73 -24.59 -86.43
N GLN A 141 -13.47 -23.71 -87.11
CA GLN A 141 -13.61 -22.30 -86.74
C GLN A 141 -14.30 -22.14 -85.38
N ILE A 142 -15.43 -22.82 -85.15
CA ILE A 142 -16.15 -22.80 -83.87
C ILE A 142 -15.24 -23.30 -82.74
N HIS A 143 -14.50 -24.38 -82.97
CA HIS A 143 -13.56 -24.89 -81.98
C HIS A 143 -12.50 -23.85 -81.60
N ARG A 144 -11.86 -23.20 -82.59
CA ARG A 144 -10.82 -22.20 -82.32
C ARG A 144 -11.34 -20.89 -81.74
N GLN A 145 -12.48 -20.40 -82.21
CA GLN A 145 -12.99 -19.07 -81.88
C GLN A 145 -13.92 -19.06 -80.66
N GLN A 146 -14.56 -20.18 -80.33
CA GLN A 146 -15.54 -20.25 -79.24
C GLN A 146 -15.13 -21.26 -78.16
N ILE A 147 -14.88 -22.52 -78.55
CA ILE A 147 -14.63 -23.59 -77.57
C ILE A 147 -13.30 -23.39 -76.86
N VAL A 148 -12.20 -23.10 -77.57
CA VAL A 148 -10.88 -22.88 -76.95
C VAL A 148 -10.89 -21.70 -75.97
N PRO A 149 -11.45 -20.51 -76.29
CA PRO A 149 -11.57 -19.42 -75.31
C PRO A 149 -12.43 -19.78 -74.09
N MET A 150 -13.56 -20.46 -74.28
CA MET A 150 -14.42 -20.93 -73.17
C MET A 150 -13.71 -21.97 -72.31
N GLU A 151 -13.02 -22.91 -72.95
CA GLU A 151 -12.17 -23.88 -72.27
C GLU A 151 -11.07 -23.16 -71.53
N GLN A 152 -10.34 -22.21 -72.12
CA GLN A 152 -9.30 -21.45 -71.41
C GLN A 152 -9.88 -20.68 -70.21
N ALA A 153 -11.04 -20.05 -70.36
CA ALA A 153 -11.73 -19.38 -69.25
C ALA A 153 -12.12 -20.35 -68.12
N MET A 154 -12.46 -21.61 -68.44
CA MET A 154 -12.78 -22.66 -67.45
C MET A 154 -11.56 -23.45 -66.94
N LYS A 155 -10.55 -23.66 -67.80
CA LYS A 155 -9.39 -24.56 -67.70
C LYS A 155 -8.17 -23.87 -67.09
N TYR A 156 -8.05 -22.54 -67.16
CA TYR A 156 -7.12 -21.79 -66.32
C TYR A 156 -7.64 -21.70 -64.87
N VAL A 157 -7.94 -22.86 -64.28
CA VAL A 157 -7.92 -23.28 -62.87
C VAL A 157 -8.71 -22.44 -61.87
N ARG A 158 -9.06 -21.19 -62.10
CA ARG A 158 -9.61 -20.32 -61.06
C ARG A 158 -11.12 -20.44 -60.98
N ALA A 159 -11.85 -20.29 -62.09
CA ALA A 159 -13.31 -20.25 -62.04
C ALA A 159 -13.92 -21.60 -61.61
N ARG A 160 -13.55 -22.70 -62.26
CA ARG A 160 -14.06 -24.05 -61.93
C ARG A 160 -13.64 -24.50 -60.54
N THR A 161 -12.37 -24.33 -60.18
CA THR A 161 -11.88 -24.72 -58.84
C THR A 161 -12.46 -23.83 -57.75
N ALA A 162 -12.57 -22.52 -57.98
CA ALA A 162 -13.22 -21.62 -57.02
C ALA A 162 -14.71 -21.92 -56.86
N LEU A 163 -15.42 -22.24 -57.96
CA LEU A 163 -16.83 -22.61 -57.90
C LEU A 163 -17.03 -23.93 -57.15
N ASN A 164 -16.23 -24.95 -57.43
CA ASN A 164 -16.26 -26.22 -56.71
C ASN A 164 -15.93 -26.02 -55.21
N GLN A 165 -14.89 -25.25 -54.89
CA GLN A 165 -14.55 -24.89 -53.51
C GLN A 165 -15.68 -24.14 -52.80
N SER A 166 -16.27 -23.14 -53.47
CA SER A 166 -17.38 -22.35 -52.93
C SER A 166 -18.62 -23.22 -52.70
N MET A 167 -18.92 -24.14 -53.62
CA MET A 167 -20.05 -25.07 -53.50
C MET A 167 -19.85 -26.04 -52.33
N ARG A 168 -18.64 -26.62 -52.19
CA ARG A 168 -18.29 -27.47 -51.05
C ARG A 168 -18.26 -26.72 -49.73
N PHE A 169 -17.88 -25.44 -49.74
CA PHE A 169 -17.93 -24.60 -48.55
C PHE A 169 -19.39 -24.30 -48.16
N LEU A 170 -20.23 -23.98 -49.14
CA LEU A 170 -21.66 -23.76 -48.95
C LEU A 170 -22.35 -25.02 -48.41
N GLU A 171 -22.07 -26.21 -48.96
CA GLU A 171 -22.60 -27.50 -48.50
C GLU A 171 -22.31 -27.73 -47.00
N ARG A 172 -21.06 -27.54 -46.58
CA ARG A 172 -20.66 -27.67 -45.16
C ARG A 172 -21.30 -26.60 -44.28
N THR A 173 -21.40 -25.37 -44.76
CA THR A 173 -21.94 -24.26 -43.98
C THR A 173 -23.45 -24.37 -43.83
N ALA A 174 -24.16 -24.75 -44.90
CA ALA A 174 -25.61 -24.93 -44.91
C ALA A 174 -26.05 -26.11 -44.05
N SER A 175 -25.29 -27.23 -44.06
CA SER A 175 -25.57 -28.39 -43.21
C SER A 175 -25.40 -28.09 -41.71
N ASP A 176 -24.46 -27.23 -41.33
CA ASP A 176 -24.21 -26.86 -39.93
C ASP A 176 -25.02 -25.62 -39.47
N LEU A 177 -25.64 -24.89 -40.41
CA LEU A 177 -26.37 -23.65 -40.13
C LEU A 177 -27.46 -23.81 -39.05
N PRO A 178 -28.34 -24.84 -39.09
CA PRO A 178 -29.35 -25.01 -38.04
C PRO A 178 -28.76 -25.18 -36.65
N ASN A 179 -27.67 -25.96 -36.53
CA ASN A 179 -26.99 -26.16 -35.25
C ASN A 179 -26.41 -24.85 -34.73
N LYS A 180 -25.83 -24.03 -35.61
CA LYS A 180 -25.29 -22.71 -35.24
C LYS A 180 -26.37 -21.74 -34.80
N VAL A 181 -27.49 -21.70 -35.52
CA VAL A 181 -28.64 -20.86 -35.16
C VAL A 181 -29.20 -21.25 -33.78
N ILE A 182 -29.39 -22.55 -33.51
CA ILE A 182 -29.85 -23.04 -32.21
C ILE A 182 -28.86 -22.62 -31.11
N ALA A 183 -27.56 -22.84 -31.31
CA ALA A 183 -26.55 -22.46 -30.32
C ALA A 183 -26.55 -20.95 -30.03
N VAL A 184 -26.76 -20.11 -31.05
CA VAL A 184 -26.88 -18.64 -30.87
C VAL A 184 -28.15 -18.30 -30.08
N LEU A 185 -29.29 -18.90 -30.43
CA LEU A 185 -30.55 -18.67 -29.71
C LEU A 185 -30.46 -19.10 -28.24
N ASP A 186 -29.88 -20.27 -27.96
CA ASP A 186 -29.67 -20.78 -26.61
C ASP A 186 -28.73 -19.86 -25.80
N ALA A 187 -27.65 -19.39 -26.40
CA ALA A 187 -26.73 -18.46 -25.76
C ALA A 187 -27.41 -17.11 -25.43
N ILE A 188 -28.24 -16.61 -26.35
CA ILE A 188 -29.03 -15.39 -26.13
C ILE A 188 -30.06 -15.61 -25.01
N GLU A 189 -30.74 -16.75 -24.96
CA GLU A 189 -31.70 -17.06 -23.90
C GLU A 189 -31.04 -17.21 -22.54
N ALA A 190 -29.89 -17.87 -22.47
CA ALA A 190 -29.09 -17.96 -21.26
C ALA A 190 -28.65 -16.56 -20.77
N ALA A 191 -28.16 -15.72 -21.68
CA ALA A 191 -27.77 -14.35 -21.37
C ALA A 191 -28.97 -13.50 -20.92
N GLN A 192 -30.11 -13.62 -21.61
CA GLN A 192 -31.35 -12.93 -21.28
C GLN A 192 -31.86 -13.33 -19.88
N TYR A 193 -31.79 -14.62 -19.55
CA TYR A 193 -32.15 -15.13 -18.22
C TYR A 193 -31.25 -14.54 -17.13
N LEU A 194 -29.93 -14.52 -17.36
CA LEU A 194 -28.99 -13.93 -16.41
C LEU A 194 -29.25 -12.44 -16.19
N ILE A 195 -29.53 -11.68 -17.25
CA ILE A 195 -29.83 -10.24 -17.16
C ILE A 195 -31.17 -10.00 -16.46
N SER A 196 -32.23 -10.72 -16.85
CA SER A 196 -33.58 -10.48 -16.35
C SER A 196 -33.80 -10.96 -14.92
N GLN A 197 -33.21 -12.08 -14.52
CA GLN A 197 -33.50 -12.72 -13.23
C GLN A 197 -32.38 -12.49 -12.21
N ASN A 198 -31.12 -12.63 -12.62
CA ASN A 198 -30.01 -12.68 -11.69
C ASN A 198 -29.25 -11.36 -11.56
N ALA A 199 -29.19 -10.54 -12.61
CA ALA A 199 -28.33 -9.36 -12.62
C ALA A 199 -28.79 -8.30 -11.63
N THR A 200 -30.10 -8.04 -11.48
CA THR A 200 -30.60 -7.11 -10.46
C THR A 200 -30.26 -7.57 -9.05
N PHE A 201 -30.40 -8.87 -8.75
CA PHE A 201 -30.00 -9.44 -7.46
C PHE A 201 -28.49 -9.34 -7.24
N LEU A 202 -27.69 -9.67 -8.26
CA LEU A 202 -26.23 -9.60 -8.21
C LEU A 202 -25.74 -8.18 -7.98
N ILE A 203 -26.28 -7.21 -8.72
CA ILE A 203 -25.96 -5.78 -8.55
C ILE A 203 -26.28 -5.35 -7.13
N HIS A 204 -27.48 -5.62 -6.64
CA HIS A 204 -27.84 -5.23 -5.27
C HIS A 204 -26.94 -5.91 -4.21
N ARG A 205 -26.55 -7.18 -4.43
CA ARG A 205 -25.60 -7.88 -3.55
C ARG A 205 -24.21 -7.24 -3.58
N GLU A 206 -23.69 -6.92 -4.76
CA GLU A 206 -22.37 -6.29 -4.91
C GLU A 206 -22.38 -4.84 -4.40
N THR A 207 -23.46 -4.07 -4.63
CA THR A 207 -23.65 -2.73 -4.06
C THR A 207 -23.64 -2.77 -2.52
N ARG A 208 -24.28 -3.76 -1.89
CA ARG A 208 -24.22 -3.93 -0.43
C ARG A 208 -22.81 -4.26 0.07
N LYS A 209 -22.08 -5.14 -0.62
CA LYS A 209 -20.68 -5.42 -0.28
C LYS A 209 -19.82 -4.17 -0.39
N TYR A 210 -19.96 -3.44 -1.49
CA TYR A 210 -19.25 -2.18 -1.71
C TYR A 210 -19.56 -1.14 -0.64
N THR A 211 -20.83 -1.01 -0.26
CA THR A 211 -21.28 -0.13 0.84
C THR A 211 -20.61 -0.53 2.17
N ALA A 212 -20.60 -1.83 2.50
CA ALA A 212 -19.93 -2.35 3.69
C ALA A 212 -18.41 -2.09 3.66
N THR A 213 -17.76 -2.21 2.51
CA THR A 213 -16.34 -1.89 2.34
C THR A 213 -16.05 -0.42 2.61
N ILE A 214 -16.85 0.50 2.04
CA ILE A 214 -16.69 1.94 2.29
C ILE A 214 -16.86 2.26 3.77
N ILE A 215 -17.92 1.73 4.40
CA ILE A 215 -18.14 1.87 5.85
C ILE A 215 -16.93 1.33 6.64
N GLY A 216 -16.36 0.22 6.20
CA GLY A 216 -15.16 -0.37 6.78
C GLY A 216 -13.96 0.58 6.76
N TYR A 217 -13.73 1.31 5.66
CA TYR A 217 -12.67 2.31 5.60
C TYR A 217 -12.87 3.46 6.58
N PHE A 218 -14.11 3.95 6.76
CA PHE A 218 -14.39 4.96 7.77
C PHE A 218 -14.10 4.44 9.19
N HIS A 219 -14.51 3.22 9.52
CA HIS A 219 -14.20 2.61 10.82
C HIS A 219 -12.69 2.48 11.03
N GLN A 220 -11.97 1.98 10.03
CA GLN A 220 -10.53 1.84 10.09
C GLN A 220 -9.82 3.18 10.28
N TYR A 221 -10.26 4.22 9.58
CA TYR A 221 -9.71 5.56 9.71
C TYR A 221 -9.95 6.14 11.11
N ILE A 222 -11.16 5.98 11.65
CA ILE A 222 -11.49 6.48 12.99
C ILE A 222 -10.67 5.75 14.07
N GLU A 223 -10.53 4.43 13.96
CA GLU A 223 -9.69 3.65 14.88
C GLU A 223 -8.21 4.03 14.77
N TRP A 224 -7.72 4.29 13.55
CA TRP A 224 -6.38 4.82 13.34
C TRP A 224 -6.21 6.19 14.02
N VAL A 225 -7.14 7.14 13.83
CA VAL A 225 -7.11 8.45 14.49
C VAL A 225 -7.07 8.32 16.01
N LYS A 226 -7.94 7.48 16.60
CA LYS A 226 -7.94 7.22 18.05
C LYS A 226 -6.60 6.68 18.54
N THR A 227 -6.03 5.73 17.82
CA THR A 227 -4.76 5.09 18.17
C THR A 227 -3.61 6.09 18.08
N SER A 228 -3.52 6.85 16.98
CA SER A 228 -2.49 7.85 16.79
C SER A 228 -2.57 8.95 17.85
N LEU A 229 -3.76 9.41 18.25
CA LEU A 229 -3.89 10.38 19.34
C LEU A 229 -3.51 9.82 20.71
N ALA A 230 -3.79 8.54 20.96
CA ALA A 230 -3.46 7.91 22.21
C ALA A 230 -1.95 7.68 22.38
N LEU A 231 -1.21 7.48 21.28
CA LEU A 231 0.17 6.97 21.32
C LEU A 231 1.18 7.81 20.53
N GLU A 232 0.86 8.24 19.32
CA GLU A 232 1.83 8.73 18.34
C GLU A 232 1.86 10.26 18.21
N VAL A 233 0.72 10.92 18.37
CA VAL A 233 0.57 12.36 18.24
C VAL A 233 0.95 13.03 19.56
N ALA A 234 1.93 13.93 19.50
CA ALA A 234 2.44 14.67 20.65
C ALA A 234 2.78 13.76 21.85
N PRO A 235 3.74 12.83 21.70
CA PRO A 235 4.17 11.96 22.80
C PRO A 235 4.69 12.81 23.95
N CYS A 236 4.26 12.52 25.17
CA CYS A 236 4.63 13.33 26.33
C CYS A 236 5.86 12.82 27.09
N LYS A 237 6.60 11.86 26.52
CA LYS A 237 7.88 11.37 27.08
C LYS A 237 8.92 12.48 27.36
N PRO A 238 9.07 13.52 26.52
CA PRO A 238 9.97 14.62 26.83
C PRO A 238 9.63 15.30 28.17
N PHE A 239 8.35 15.42 28.52
CA PHE A 239 7.92 15.98 29.80
C PHE A 239 8.40 15.15 30.99
N SER A 240 8.23 13.82 30.95
CA SER A 240 8.76 12.96 32.02
C SER A 240 10.28 12.99 32.10
N ASN A 241 10.97 13.08 30.96
CA ASN A 241 12.45 13.15 30.95
C ASN A 241 12.97 14.46 31.57
N ILE A 242 12.26 15.59 31.36
CA ILE A 242 12.59 16.87 32.00
C ILE A 242 12.41 16.76 33.51
N LEU A 243 11.32 16.14 33.98
CA LEU A 243 11.08 15.94 35.42
C LEU A 243 12.13 15.03 36.05
N ASP A 244 12.48 13.92 35.39
CA ASP A 244 13.56 13.02 35.81
C ASP A 244 14.89 13.79 35.91
N THR A 245 15.19 14.66 34.93
CA THR A 245 16.40 15.47 34.93
C THR A 245 16.41 16.51 36.05
N ALA A 246 15.27 17.15 36.32
CA ALA A 246 15.13 18.13 37.39
C ALA A 246 15.27 17.48 38.77
N GLU A 247 14.71 16.29 38.95
CA GLU A 247 14.89 15.48 40.16
C GLU A 247 16.36 15.14 40.37
N ILE A 248 17.02 14.60 39.33
CA ILE A 248 18.45 14.28 39.39
C ILE A 248 19.27 15.52 39.74
N MET A 249 19.03 16.65 39.06
CA MET A 249 19.74 17.91 39.31
C MET A 249 19.55 18.40 40.75
N THR A 250 18.33 18.36 41.26
CA THR A 250 18.03 18.85 42.62
C THR A 250 18.68 17.95 43.67
N CYS A 251 18.59 16.64 43.50
CA CYS A 251 19.19 15.68 44.43
C CYS A 251 20.72 15.74 44.40
N SER A 252 21.35 15.62 43.22
CA SER A 252 22.81 15.51 43.12
C SER A 252 23.55 16.84 43.21
N PHE A 253 23.02 17.93 42.66
CA PHE A 253 23.72 19.21 42.72
C PHE A 253 23.36 20.00 43.97
N LEU A 254 22.09 20.06 44.37
CA LEU A 254 21.71 20.90 45.52
C LEU A 254 21.81 20.13 46.83
N VAL A 255 21.11 18.99 46.95
CA VAL A 255 21.03 18.26 48.23
C VAL A 255 22.39 17.68 48.62
N ASP A 256 23.06 16.97 47.71
CA ASP A 256 24.38 16.39 48.02
C ASP A 256 25.45 17.48 48.26
N SER A 257 25.44 18.58 47.50
CA SER A 257 26.41 19.67 47.75
C SER A 257 26.15 20.37 49.07
N MET A 258 24.88 20.59 49.45
CA MET A 258 24.52 21.15 50.75
C MET A 258 24.93 20.20 51.88
N ASN A 259 24.70 18.90 51.72
CA ASN A 259 25.10 17.88 52.68
C ASN A 259 26.63 17.85 52.86
N THR A 260 27.38 17.87 51.74
CA THR A 260 28.84 17.92 51.73
C THR A 260 29.37 19.20 52.39
N PHE A 261 28.73 20.34 52.11
CA PHE A 261 29.05 21.63 52.73
C PHE A 261 28.86 21.59 54.25
N TRP A 262 27.72 21.10 54.73
CA TRP A 262 27.45 21.01 56.17
C TRP A 262 28.36 20.01 56.88
N MET A 263 28.70 18.89 56.23
CA MET A 263 29.68 17.94 56.75
C MET A 263 31.08 18.56 56.86
N GLY A 264 31.51 19.32 55.84
CA GLY A 264 32.78 20.05 55.88
C GLY A 264 32.83 21.08 57.00
N LEU A 265 31.79 21.92 57.13
CA LEU A 265 31.68 22.93 58.19
C LEU A 265 31.68 22.28 59.58
N GLY A 266 30.94 21.18 59.75
CA GLY A 266 30.90 20.42 61.00
C GLY A 266 32.28 19.87 61.39
N CYS A 267 32.98 19.24 60.45
CA CYS A 267 34.34 18.72 60.67
C CYS A 267 35.32 19.85 61.03
N SER A 268 35.33 20.96 60.28
CA SER A 268 36.20 22.12 60.58
C SER A 268 35.92 22.69 61.97
N THR A 269 34.64 22.79 62.35
CA THR A 269 34.24 23.30 63.66
C THR A 269 34.72 22.37 64.79
N LEU A 270 34.62 21.05 64.58
CA LEU A 270 35.08 20.04 65.54
C LEU A 270 36.59 20.09 65.80
N PHE A 271 37.41 20.39 64.80
CA PHE A 271 38.85 20.52 64.98
C PHE A 271 39.27 21.90 65.49
N LEU A 272 38.66 22.98 64.97
CA LEU A 272 39.08 24.34 65.32
C LEU A 272 38.66 24.76 66.73
N LEU A 273 37.49 24.34 67.23
CA LEU A 273 37.03 24.73 68.56
C LEU A 273 37.98 24.24 69.68
N PRO A 274 38.39 22.95 69.75
CA PRO A 274 39.39 22.50 70.70
C PRO A 274 40.74 23.20 70.51
N SER A 275 41.19 23.39 69.27
CA SER A 275 42.45 24.08 68.97
C SER A 275 42.46 25.52 69.49
N ILE A 276 41.37 26.26 69.34
CA ILE A 276 41.25 27.64 69.86
C ILE A 276 41.27 27.62 71.40
N ILE A 277 40.56 26.69 72.05
CA ILE A 277 40.56 26.59 73.52
C ILE A 277 41.97 26.30 74.05
N LEU A 278 42.69 25.35 73.42
CA LEU A 278 44.08 25.04 73.76
C LEU A 278 45.00 26.25 73.53
N ALA A 279 44.87 26.94 72.40
CA ALA A 279 45.65 28.13 72.08
C ALA A 279 45.44 29.25 73.11
N VAL A 280 44.19 29.51 73.53
CA VAL A 280 43.88 30.54 74.55
C VAL A 280 44.42 30.16 75.93
N LYS A 281 44.36 28.88 76.31
CA LYS A 281 44.93 28.39 77.58
C LYS A 281 46.46 28.50 77.58
N LEU A 282 47.12 28.11 76.49
CA LEU A 282 48.57 28.27 76.31
C LEU A 282 48.98 29.74 76.29
N ALA A 283 48.24 30.63 75.63
CA ALA A 283 48.53 32.06 75.60
C ALA A 283 48.55 32.68 77.01
N LYS A 284 47.69 32.21 77.92
CA LYS A 284 47.69 32.65 79.32
C LYS A 284 48.92 32.17 80.10
N TYR A 285 49.46 31.00 79.77
CA TYR A 285 50.71 30.48 80.32
C TYR A 285 51.93 31.22 79.75
N TYR A 286 51.99 31.46 78.44
CA TYR A 286 53.05 32.25 77.82
C TYR A 286 53.11 33.68 78.36
N ARG A 287 51.96 34.33 78.58
CA ARG A 287 51.90 35.69 79.15
C ARG A 287 52.33 35.76 80.63
N ARG A 288 52.29 34.66 81.37
CA ARG A 288 52.76 34.59 82.77
C ARG A 288 54.27 34.28 82.86
N MET A 289 54.85 33.75 81.79
CA MET A 289 56.29 33.46 81.71
C MET A 289 57.13 34.74 81.57
N ASP A 290 56.55 35.86 81.14
CA ASP A 290 57.22 37.18 81.06
C ASP A 290 57.39 37.91 82.41
N THR A 291 56.84 37.39 83.52
CA THR A 291 56.86 38.08 84.84
C THR A 291 57.85 37.51 85.85
N GLU A 292 58.71 36.57 85.47
CA GLU A 292 59.83 36.08 86.30
C GLU A 292 61.11 35.99 85.46
N ASP A 293 61.54 37.11 84.89
CA ASP A 293 62.90 37.34 84.41
C ASP A 293 63.29 38.81 84.68
N VAL A 294 63.17 39.24 85.96
CA VAL A 294 63.84 40.44 86.46
C VAL A 294 65.06 39.98 87.23
N TYR A 295 66.23 40.17 86.62
CA TYR A 295 67.52 40.09 87.27
C TYR A 295 67.71 41.39 88.07
N ASP A 296 67.73 41.32 89.40
CA ASP A 296 68.27 42.40 90.23
C ASP A 296 69.80 42.25 90.30
N ASP A 297 70.48 43.24 89.72
CA ASP A 297 71.93 43.39 89.76
C ASP A 297 72.41 43.96 91.11
N ILE A 298 73.39 43.27 91.69
CA ILE A 298 74.60 43.79 92.37
C ILE A 298 74.40 44.71 93.59
N GLU A 299 74.61 44.17 94.80
CA GLU A 299 75.45 44.82 95.81
C GLU A 299 76.03 43.81 96.84
N THR A 300 77.37 43.75 96.85
CA THR A 300 78.37 43.30 97.85
C THR A 300 77.93 42.65 99.17
N ILE A 301 78.54 41.52 99.55
CA ILE A 301 79.06 41.14 100.90
C ILE A 301 79.84 39.79 100.80
N PRO A 302 80.91 39.52 101.60
CA PRO A 302 82.02 38.66 101.21
C PRO A 302 81.97 37.20 101.71
N MET A 303 82.65 36.35 100.93
CA MET A 303 83.39 35.10 101.22
C MET A 303 83.04 34.32 102.51
N LYS A 304 82.41 33.14 102.34
CA LYS A 304 82.66 31.97 103.21
C LYS A 304 82.39 30.62 102.52
N ASN A 305 83.44 29.80 102.54
CA ASN A 305 83.65 28.40 102.16
C ASN A 305 82.45 27.41 102.12
N VAL A 306 82.31 26.68 101.00
CA VAL A 306 82.32 25.18 100.81
C VAL A 306 81.31 24.31 101.63
N PRO A 307 80.70 23.19 101.13
CA PRO A 307 80.43 22.69 99.75
C PRO A 307 79.04 22.00 99.49
N THR A 308 78.82 21.67 98.20
CA THR A 308 78.11 20.51 97.57
C THR A 308 76.85 19.90 98.20
N TYR A 309 75.71 19.95 97.50
CA TYR A 309 75.06 18.78 96.87
C TYR A 309 73.96 19.21 95.85
N ASP A 310 73.89 18.43 94.76
CA ASP A 310 73.07 18.56 93.55
C ASP A 310 71.56 18.67 93.75
N THR A 311 70.90 19.47 92.91
CA THR A 311 69.76 19.01 92.09
C THR A 311 69.71 19.77 90.75
N MET A 312 69.92 19.02 89.68
CA MET A 312 69.92 19.48 88.29
C MET A 312 68.51 19.31 87.72
N ASN A 313 67.88 20.40 87.27
CA ASN A 313 66.83 20.40 86.24
C ASN A 313 66.72 21.83 85.67
N ARG A 314 67.47 22.11 84.61
CA ARG A 314 67.44 23.38 83.87
C ARG A 314 67.02 23.08 82.43
N PHE A 315 65.81 23.49 82.06
CA PHE A 315 65.38 23.55 80.66
C PHE A 315 66.04 24.75 79.95
N PRO A 316 66.30 24.66 78.63
CA PRO A 316 66.86 25.75 77.84
C PRO A 316 65.79 26.76 77.35
N ARG A 317 66.25 28.00 77.14
CA ARG A 317 65.51 29.17 76.63
C ARG A 317 65.12 29.04 75.16
N ALA A 318 64.00 29.66 74.79
CA ALA A 318 63.71 30.11 73.43
C ALA A 318 63.93 31.63 73.36
N SER A 319 64.62 32.11 72.32
CA SER A 319 64.73 33.55 72.04
C SER A 319 64.59 33.86 70.55
N ALA A 320 63.67 34.80 70.28
CA ALA A 320 63.57 35.77 69.20
C ALA A 320 62.98 35.38 67.80
N PRO A 321 61.94 36.11 67.33
CA PRO A 321 61.59 36.32 65.91
C PRO A 321 62.12 37.70 65.43
N PRO A 322 61.74 38.25 64.25
CA PRO A 322 61.63 37.68 62.90
C PRO A 322 62.51 38.45 61.88
N ARG A 323 62.66 37.96 60.65
CA ARG A 323 62.99 38.83 59.49
C ARG A 323 62.14 38.44 58.28
N HIS A 324 61.63 39.49 57.64
CA HIS A 324 60.67 39.51 56.55
C HIS A 324 61.32 39.22 55.17
N ILE A 325 60.44 38.87 54.22
CA ILE A 325 60.49 39.03 52.75
C ILE A 325 61.02 37.85 51.92
N ASP A 326 60.08 37.14 51.31
CA ASP A 326 59.73 37.02 49.86
C ASP A 326 58.54 35.99 49.88
N TRP A 327 57.44 36.06 49.14
CA TRP A 327 57.18 36.22 47.70
C TRP A 327 55.72 36.69 47.53
#